data_AF-A0A3S0PS50-F1
#
_entry.id   AF-A0A3S0PS50-F1
#
_cell.length_a   1.000
_cell.length_b   1.000
_cell.length_c   1.000
_cell.angle_alpha   90.00
_cell.angle_beta   90.00
_cell.angle_gamma   90.00
#
_symmetry.space_group_name_H-M   'P 1'
#
loop_
_entity.id
_entity.type
_entity.pdbx_description
1 polymer ?
#
loop_
_entity_poly.entity_id
_entity_poly.type
_entity_poly.pdbx_seq_one_letter_code
_entity_poly.pdbx_strand_id
1 'polypeptide(L)' 'MHHRRWRNINNFLSLGYVDSEGTVKSTDFKRFTLRNNLNGKSKNGKLTSVLLSVRIFQKKSAG' A
#
# COMPACT_ATOMS: atom_id res chain seq x y z
N MET A 1 17.74 -18.29 25.39
CA MET A 1 16.98 -17.01 25.46
C MET A 1 16.88 -16.39 24.07
N HIS A 2 15.68 -16.35 23.45
CA HIS A 2 15.47 -15.70 22.14
C HIS A 2 15.33 -14.18 22.31
N HIS A 3 16.38 -13.40 22.02
CA HIS A 3 16.26 -11.94 21.95
C HIS A 3 15.46 -11.52 20.71
N ARG A 4 14.15 -11.31 20.84
CA ARG A 4 13.36 -10.63 19.78
C ARG A 4 13.96 -9.23 19.57
N ARG A 5 14.52 -8.96 18.39
CA ARG A 5 15.24 -7.72 18.04
C ARG A 5 14.34 -6.49 17.85
N TRP A 6 13.08 -6.70 17.49
CA TRP A 6 12.08 -5.67 17.24
C TRP A 6 11.22 -5.39 18.49
N ARG A 7 10.88 -4.12 18.73
CA ARG A 7 10.02 -3.70 19.86
C ARG A 7 8.66 -3.23 19.42
N ASN A 8 8.62 -2.41 18.37
CA ASN A 8 7.39 -1.84 17.84
C ASN A 8 7.38 -2.09 16.34
N ILE A 9 6.34 -2.77 15.87
CA ILE A 9 6.03 -2.95 14.44
C ILE A 9 4.62 -2.42 14.26
N ASN A 10 4.48 -1.37 13.47
CA ASN A 10 3.19 -0.79 13.08
C ASN A 10 2.99 -1.02 11.60
N ASN A 11 1.81 -1.50 11.21
CA ASN A 11 1.46 -1.75 9.83
C ASN A 11 0.12 -1.08 9.50
N PHE A 12 0.07 -0.34 8.40
CA PHE A 12 -1.16 0.20 7.83
C PHE A 12 -1.39 -0.45 6.47
N LEU A 13 -2.54 -1.10 6.31
CA LEU A 13 -2.96 -1.76 5.08
C LEU A 13 -4.27 -1.13 4.59
N SER A 14 -4.31 -0.73 3.32
CA SER A 14 -5.55 -0.25 2.69
C SER A 14 -5.72 -0.85 1.30
N LEU A 15 -6.98 -1.16 0.97
CA LEU A 15 -7.43 -1.55 -0.36
C LEU A 15 -8.42 -0.48 -0.85
N GLY A 16 -8.33 -0.12 -2.13
CA GLY A 16 -9.22 0.83 -2.77
C GLY A 16 -9.64 0.35 -4.15
N TYR A 17 -10.86 0.71 -4.54
CA TYR A 17 -11.41 0.53 -5.88
C TYR A 17 -11.97 1.87 -6.37
N VAL A 18 -11.74 2.19 -7.64
CA VAL A 18 -12.33 3.34 -8.32
C VAL A 18 -12.85 2.88 -9.67
N ASP A 19 -14.10 3.21 -9.95
CA ASP A 19 -14.72 3.17 -11.28
C ASP A 19 -14.81 4.61 -11.77
N SER A 20 -14.11 4.93 -12.85
CA SER A 20 -14.10 6.28 -13.41
C SER A 20 -14.70 6.26 -14.80
N GLU A 21 -15.81 6.97 -14.96
CA GLU A 21 -16.36 7.32 -16.27
C GLU A 21 -15.54 8.47 -16.85
N GLY A 22 -15.13 8.30 -18.10
CA GLY A 22 -14.42 9.31 -18.85
C GLY A 22 -15.39 10.22 -19.60
N THR A 23 -15.05 11.49 -19.74
CA THR A 23 -15.86 12.45 -20.52
C THR A 23 -15.83 12.16 -22.02
N VAL A 24 -14.81 11.43 -22.50
CA VAL A 24 -14.65 11.02 -23.91
C VAL A 24 -14.89 9.51 -24.04
N LYS A 25 -15.52 9.08 -25.14
CA LYS A 25 -15.76 7.64 -25.41
C LYS A 25 -14.48 6.82 -25.26
N SER A 26 -14.59 5.64 -24.66
CA SER A 26 -13.47 4.72 -24.47
C SER A 26 -12.33 5.32 -23.63
N THR A 27 -12.63 6.21 -22.66
CA THR A 27 -11.64 6.68 -21.67
C THR A 27 -11.93 6.22 -20.24
N ASP A 28 -12.94 5.37 -20.08
CA ASP A 28 -13.30 4.75 -18.81
C ASP A 28 -12.17 3.85 -18.29
N PHE A 29 -11.98 3.84 -16.98
CA PHE A 29 -11.03 2.94 -16.35
C PHE A 29 -11.48 2.48 -14.97
N LYS A 30 -11.07 1.25 -14.65
CA LYS A 30 -11.23 0.65 -13.33
C LYS A 30 -9.85 0.55 -12.68
N ARG A 31 -9.75 1.00 -11.44
CA ARG A 31 -8.49 1.04 -10.67
C ARG A 31 -8.63 0.30 -9.35
N PHE A 32 -7.76 -0.67 -9.13
CA PHE A 32 -7.50 -1.26 -7.81
C PHE A 32 -6.22 -0.67 -7.23
N THR A 33 -6.25 -0.31 -5.95
CA THR A 33 -5.09 0.22 -5.21
C THR A 33 -4.87 -0.61 -3.96
N LEU A 34 -3.67 -1.15 -3.81
CA LEU A 34 -3.20 -1.79 -2.58
C LEU A 34 -2.09 -0.93 -1.99
N ARG A 35 -2.21 -0.57 -0.71
CA ARG A 35 -1.17 0.16 0.01
C ARG A 35 -0.83 -0.57 1.30
N ASN A 36 0.46 -0.77 1.52
CA ASN A 36 1.02 -1.28 2.76
C ASN A 36 2.09 -0.30 3.26
N ASN A 37 2.01 0.08 4.53
CA ASN A 37 3.00 0.93 5.18
C ASN A 37 3.45 0.28 6.48
N LEU A 38 4.66 -0.26 6.48
CA LEU A 38 5.26 -0.97 7.61
C LEU A 38 6.36 -0.11 8.25
N ASN A 39 6.26 0.08 9.55
CA ASN A 39 7.21 0.85 10.35
C ASN A 39 7.70 -0.01 11.52
N GLY A 40 9.01 -0.24 11.58
CA GLY A 40 9.67 -1.06 12.61
C GLY A 40 10.72 -0.27 13.38
N LYS A 41 10.76 -0.45 14.71
CA LYS A 41 11.84 0.07 15.58
C LYS A 41 12.46 -1.07 16.40
N SER A 42 13.79 -1.13 16.41
CA SER A 42 14.52 -2.09 17.25
C SER A 42 14.41 -1.74 18.73
N LYS A 43 14.61 -2.73 19.61
CA LYS A 43 14.59 -2.52 21.07
C LYS A 43 15.60 -1.50 21.58
N ASN A 44 16.75 -1.38 20.93
CA ASN A 44 17.78 -0.41 21.28
C ASN A 44 17.64 0.92 20.52
N GLY A 45 16.60 1.10 19.69
CA GLY A 45 16.36 2.33 18.92
C GLY A 45 17.37 2.60 17.79
N LYS A 46 18.44 1.80 17.67
CA LYS A 46 19.51 2.01 16.69
C LYS A 46 19.07 1.71 15.25
N LEU A 47 18.03 0.91 15.06
CA LEU A 47 17.51 0.56 13.74
C LEU A 47 16.04 0.97 13.65
N THR A 48 15.74 1.86 12.70
CA THR A 48 14.39 2.21 12.27
C THR A 48 14.25 1.80 10.82
N SER A 49 13.18 1.06 10.49
CA SER A 49 12.88 0.64 9.13
C SER A 49 11.50 1.13 8.74
N VAL A 50 11.41 1.81 7.60
CA VAL A 50 10.15 2.28 7.00
C VAL A 50 10.06 1.65 5.62
N LEU A 51 8.95 0.94 5.37
CA LEU A 51 8.64 0.38 4.06
C LEU A 51 7.25 0.84 3.64
N LEU A 52 7.21 1.67 2.61
CA LEU A 52 5.97 2.04 1.93
C LEU A 52 5.89 1.29 0.61
N SER A 53 4.83 0.52 0.44
CA SER A 53 4.49 -0.12 -0.83
C SER A 53 3.10 0.34 -1.27
N VAL A 54 3.00 0.84 -2.50
CA VAL A 54 1.73 1.13 -3.17
C VAL A 54 1.76 0.40 -4.50
N ARG A 55 0.75 -0.44 -4.74
CA ARG A 55 0.55 -1.15 -6.00
C ARG A 55 -0.78 -0.73 -6.59
N ILE A 56 -0.74 -0.27 -7.83
CA ILE A 56 -1.92 0.18 -8.57
C ILE A 56 -2.08 -0.73 -9.78
N PHE A 57 -3.28 -1.29 -9.94
CA PHE A 57 -3.69 -1.98 -11.14
C PHE A 57 -4.77 -1.13 -11.80
N GLN A 58 -4.55 -0.75 -13.06
CA GLN A 58 -5.55 -0.04 -13.86
C GLN A 58 -5.84 -0.83 -15.12
N LYS A 59 -7.12 -0.97 -15.45
CA LYS A 59 -7.57 -1.54 -16.70
C LYS A 59 -8.53 -0.57 -17.36
N LYS A 60 -8.26 -0.25 -18.63
CA LYS A 60 -9.20 0.46 -19.49
C LYS A 60 -10.51 -0.35 -19.55
N SER A 61 -11.63 0.31 -19.24
CA SER A 61 -12.95 -0.31 -19.36
C SER A 61 -13.39 -0.20 -20.82
N ALA A 62 -13.98 -1.26 -21.35
CA ALA A 62 -14.59 -1.23 -22.67
C ALA A 62 -15.93 -0.48 -22.54
N GLY A 63 -15.88 0.84 -22.68
CA GLY A 63 -17.03 1.66 -23.04
C GLY A 63 -17.21 1.68 -24.55
#